data_AF-A0A8J4G1Z3-F1
#
_entry.id   AF-A0A8J4G1Z3-F1
#
_cell.length_a   1.000
_cell.length_b   1.000
_cell.length_c   1.000
_cell.angle_alpha   90.00
_cell.angle_beta   90.00
_cell.angle_gamma   90.00
#
_symmetry.space_group_name_H-M   'P 1'
#
loop_
_entity.id
_entity.type
_entity.pdbx_description
1 polymer ?
#
loop_
_entity_poly.entity_id
_entity_poly.type
_entity_poly.pdbx_seq_one_letter_code
_entity_poly.pdbx_strand_id
1 'polypeptide(L)'
;MSLTSYCRLTLQVQRISRRKISSSRTPYRSVRTNHHTACIRANSLKPDLQSLLARFDGDGDGQLTYAEADEAFAALRAQQTLIRSQAHTASGLAAPAPAPVPAVPSNSPSPATWDLQVAKGFRAALARGESPFVALLSYMASKLSNKGKARASVSDLLWSFVGMFLAVTALGVMNLHVRSWPVVGEWHQQGLGLLLGSFGTLCVLIFGRPEAEAVRVWNLLMGHVIATATVLTLLHVLGPSILSRALAMACMIASMMFTDSVHPPGGALVLMAVDSTAIQRIDWWFMLYPSLAVTIALLLPLGVAINWLKRNARFDFPTSSSTASHVPVVEPSPSPSSELRPKLA
;
A
#
# COMPACT_ATOMS: atom_id res chain seq x y z
N MET A 1 3.67 -26.66 -1.68
CA MET A 1 3.97 -25.21 -1.85
C MET A 1 4.30 -24.96 -3.32
N SER A 2 3.66 -23.99 -3.97
CA SER A 2 4.00 -23.58 -5.35
C SER A 2 5.44 -23.06 -5.41
N LEU A 3 6.16 -23.35 -6.51
CA LEU A 3 7.51 -22.83 -6.80
C LEU A 3 7.58 -21.31 -6.65
N THR A 4 6.47 -20.62 -6.96
CA THR A 4 6.30 -19.17 -6.85
C THR A 4 6.27 -18.71 -5.39
N SER A 5 5.62 -19.47 -4.50
CA SER A 5 5.62 -19.20 -3.06
C SER A 5 7.00 -19.43 -2.46
N TYR A 6 7.73 -20.44 -2.93
CA TYR A 6 9.10 -20.74 -2.50
C TYR A 6 10.12 -19.68 -2.96
N CYS A 7 10.02 -19.19 -4.21
CA CYS A 7 10.81 -18.07 -4.72
C CYS A 7 10.54 -16.75 -3.98
N ARG A 8 9.28 -16.47 -3.62
CA ARG A 8 8.95 -15.28 -2.82
C ARG A 8 9.52 -15.37 -1.40
N LEU A 9 9.56 -16.57 -0.82
CA LEU A 9 10.13 -16.83 0.49
C LEU A 9 11.65 -16.62 0.50
N THR A 10 12.36 -17.19 -0.48
CA THR A 10 13.82 -17.02 -0.65
C THR A 10 14.21 -15.57 -0.92
N LEU A 11 13.41 -14.83 -1.71
CA LEU A 11 13.64 -13.39 -1.95
C LEU A 11 13.35 -12.52 -0.71
N GLN A 12 12.34 -12.86 0.10
CA GLN A 12 12.09 -12.18 1.38
C GLN A 12 13.26 -12.38 2.34
N VAL A 13 13.81 -13.59 2.41
CA VAL A 13 14.92 -13.95 3.31
C VAL A 13 16.25 -13.33 2.85
N GLN A 14 16.56 -13.31 1.56
CA GLN A 14 17.74 -12.62 1.02
C GLN A 14 17.71 -11.10 1.28
N ARG A 15 16.53 -10.48 1.27
CA ARG A 15 16.37 -9.05 1.61
C ARG A 15 16.65 -8.75 3.09
N ILE A 16 16.34 -9.69 4.00
CA ILE A 16 16.63 -9.54 5.43
C ILE A 16 18.13 -9.70 5.69
N SER A 17 18.79 -10.67 5.04
CA SER A 17 20.25 -10.87 5.11
C SER A 17 21.04 -9.66 4.59
N ARG A 18 20.66 -9.10 3.43
CA ARG A 18 21.33 -7.91 2.88
C ARG A 18 21.15 -6.64 3.73
N ARG A 19 20.03 -6.51 4.46
CA ARG A 19 19.82 -5.39 5.39
C ARG A 19 20.75 -5.44 6.61
N LYS A 20 21.13 -6.63 7.09
CA LYS A 20 22.05 -6.79 8.24
C LYS A 20 23.52 -6.77 7.84
N ILE A 21 23.90 -7.31 6.68
CA ILE A 21 25.29 -7.22 6.17
C ILE A 21 25.68 -5.75 5.85
N SER A 22 24.69 -4.89 5.54
CA SER A 22 24.91 -3.46 5.35
C SER A 22 25.18 -2.69 6.65
N SER A 23 24.80 -3.22 7.84
CA SER A 23 25.01 -2.53 9.12
C SER A 23 26.31 -2.93 9.82
N SER A 24 27.11 -3.83 9.25
CA SER A 24 28.33 -4.37 9.86
C SER A 24 29.64 -3.87 9.22
N ARG A 25 29.60 -2.85 8.35
CA ARG A 25 30.80 -2.22 7.78
C ARG A 25 31.19 -0.96 8.57
N THR A 26 31.77 -1.18 9.74
CA THR A 26 32.64 -0.18 10.42
C THR A 26 33.90 -0.90 10.89
N PRO A 27 35.10 -0.37 10.60
CA PRO A 27 36.36 -1.09 10.82
C PRO A 27 36.83 -1.00 12.29
N TYR A 28 37.27 -2.14 12.81
CA TYR A 28 38.36 -2.35 13.78
C TYR A 28 38.47 -1.40 15.00
N ARG A 29 38.02 -1.87 16.18
CA ARG A 29 38.76 -1.66 17.44
C ARG A 29 38.49 -2.79 18.43
N SER A 30 39.57 -3.17 19.10
CA SER A 30 39.86 -4.41 19.81
C SER A 30 39.19 -4.58 21.19
N VAL A 31 38.97 -5.85 21.58
CA VAL A 31 38.96 -6.41 22.95
C VAL A 31 37.79 -5.99 23.85
N ARG A 32 36.82 -6.90 24.08
CA ARG A 32 36.75 -7.81 25.26
C ARG A 32 35.41 -8.57 25.21
N THR A 33 35.48 -9.84 25.61
CA THR A 33 34.40 -10.80 25.88
C THR A 33 33.07 -10.18 26.34
N ASN A 34 31.99 -10.37 25.58
CA ASN A 34 30.62 -10.60 26.07
C ASN A 34 29.72 -11.02 24.89
N HIS A 35 29.11 -12.19 25.00
CA HIS A 35 28.15 -12.74 24.05
C HIS A 35 26.90 -11.83 23.95
N HIS A 36 26.89 -10.87 23.01
CA HIS A 36 25.69 -10.15 22.64
C HIS A 36 24.92 -10.92 21.56
N THR A 37 24.00 -11.76 22.02
CA THR A 37 23.04 -12.52 21.23
C THR A 37 22.04 -11.57 20.57
N ALA A 38 22.15 -11.38 19.25
CA ALA A 38 21.13 -10.67 18.49
C ALA A 38 20.13 -11.69 17.91
N CYS A 39 19.20 -12.12 18.77
CA CYS A 39 18.16 -13.10 18.45
C CYS A 39 17.16 -12.60 17.39
N ILE A 40 16.80 -13.47 16.45
CA ILE A 40 15.67 -13.24 15.55
C ILE A 40 14.41 -13.73 16.26
N ARG A 41 13.53 -12.81 16.65
CA ARG A 41 12.26 -13.14 17.31
C ARG A 41 11.30 -13.78 16.29
N ALA A 42 11.03 -15.09 16.42
CA ALA A 42 10.23 -15.85 15.44
C ALA A 42 8.80 -15.29 15.28
N ASN A 43 8.26 -14.66 16.34
CA ASN A 43 6.94 -14.03 16.35
C ASN A 43 6.76 -12.88 15.35
N SER A 44 7.84 -12.38 14.74
CA SER A 44 7.78 -11.34 13.70
C SER A 44 7.65 -11.88 12.26
N LEU A 45 7.61 -13.21 12.10
CA LEU A 45 7.56 -13.90 10.81
C LEU A 45 6.14 -14.41 10.51
N LYS A 46 5.86 -14.70 9.23
CA LYS A 46 4.57 -15.28 8.82
C LYS A 46 4.36 -16.67 9.45
N PRO A 47 3.11 -17.10 9.75
CA PRO A 47 2.82 -18.36 10.45
C PRO A 47 3.47 -19.59 9.82
N ASP A 48 3.45 -19.67 8.49
CA ASP A 48 4.06 -20.78 7.74
C ASP A 48 5.58 -20.90 8.00
N LEU A 49 6.25 -19.76 8.15
CA LEU A 49 7.69 -19.71 8.41
C LEU A 49 8.02 -20.01 9.88
N GLN A 50 7.12 -19.63 10.80
CA GLN A 50 7.25 -19.94 12.22
C GLN A 50 7.25 -21.46 12.44
N SER A 51 6.35 -22.19 11.79
CA SER A 51 6.27 -23.67 11.91
C SER A 51 7.49 -24.42 11.37
N LEU A 52 8.15 -23.86 10.35
CA LEU A 52 9.37 -24.43 9.77
C LEU A 52 10.60 -24.13 10.62
N LEU A 53 10.68 -22.92 11.17
CA LEU A 53 11.83 -22.49 11.98
C LEU A 53 11.77 -23.02 13.42
N ALA A 54 10.58 -23.30 13.94
CA ALA A 54 10.39 -23.92 15.26
C ALA A 54 11.05 -25.32 15.39
N ARG A 55 11.40 -25.98 14.29
CA ARG A 55 12.13 -27.26 14.30
C ARG A 55 13.62 -27.12 14.57
N PHE A 56 14.15 -25.92 14.42
CA PHE A 56 15.56 -25.57 14.62
C PHE A 56 15.76 -24.71 15.87
N ASP A 57 14.68 -24.46 16.61
CA ASP A 57 14.68 -23.82 17.92
C ASP A 57 14.97 -24.91 18.97
N GLY A 58 16.24 -25.05 19.34
CA GLY A 58 16.73 -26.15 20.17
C GLY A 58 16.34 -26.02 21.65
N ASP A 59 16.07 -24.80 22.13
CA ASP A 59 15.69 -24.51 23.50
C ASP A 59 14.20 -24.16 23.68
N GLY A 60 13.48 -23.92 22.58
CA GLY A 60 12.03 -23.72 22.55
C GLY A 60 11.58 -22.36 23.08
N ASP A 61 12.48 -21.38 23.12
CA ASP A 61 12.20 -20.04 23.65
C ASP A 61 11.53 -19.10 22.61
N GLY A 62 11.35 -19.57 21.37
CA GLY A 62 10.77 -18.81 20.26
C GLY A 62 11.75 -17.82 19.61
N GLN A 63 13.06 -17.97 19.87
CA GLN A 63 14.14 -17.17 19.32
C GLN A 63 15.24 -18.06 18.75
N LEU A 64 15.62 -17.82 17.49
CA LEU A 64 16.76 -18.52 16.92
C LEU A 64 18.06 -17.77 17.22
N THR A 65 19.04 -18.51 17.75
CA THR A 65 20.44 -18.11 17.79
C THR A 65 21.05 -18.07 16.38
N TYR A 66 22.23 -17.46 16.25
CA TYR A 66 22.92 -17.41 14.95
C TYR A 66 23.31 -18.79 14.41
N ALA A 67 23.67 -19.72 15.29
CA ALA A 67 24.03 -21.09 14.91
C ALA A 67 22.82 -21.86 14.37
N GLU A 68 21.70 -21.79 15.08
CA GLU A 68 20.43 -22.43 14.68
C GLU A 68 19.86 -21.83 13.39
N ALA A 69 19.99 -20.51 13.22
CA ALA A 69 19.60 -19.84 11.99
C ALA A 69 20.45 -20.34 10.80
N ASP A 70 21.78 -20.45 10.97
CA ASP A 70 22.67 -20.96 9.92
C ASP A 70 22.38 -22.43 9.56
N GLU A 71 22.04 -23.26 10.55
CA GLU A 71 21.62 -24.66 10.34
C GLU A 71 20.29 -24.75 9.59
N ALA A 72 19.29 -23.95 9.98
CA ALA A 72 18.03 -23.85 9.26
C ALA A 72 18.25 -23.40 7.80
N PHE A 73 19.16 -22.45 7.56
CA PHE A 73 19.52 -21.99 6.21
C PHE A 73 20.29 -23.02 5.39
N ALA A 74 21.11 -23.86 6.02
CA ALA A 74 21.80 -24.97 5.36
C ALA A 74 20.79 -26.05 4.94
N ALA A 75 19.86 -26.41 5.82
CA ALA A 75 18.80 -27.38 5.54
C ALA A 75 17.88 -26.93 4.38
N LEU A 76 17.44 -25.66 4.38
CA LEU A 76 16.65 -25.07 3.31
C LEU A 76 17.38 -25.06 1.95
N ARG A 77 18.69 -24.79 1.97
CA ARG A 77 19.53 -24.85 0.76
C ARG A 77 19.68 -26.28 0.24
N ALA A 78 19.92 -27.25 1.14
CA ALA A 78 20.05 -28.65 0.79
C ALA A 78 18.76 -29.19 0.13
N GLN A 79 17.60 -28.83 0.70
CA GLN A 79 16.28 -29.18 0.14
C GLN A 79 16.05 -28.54 -1.23
N GLN A 80 16.55 -27.31 -1.43
CA GLN A 80 16.46 -26.62 -2.71
C GLN A 80 17.34 -27.28 -3.79
N THR A 81 18.54 -27.75 -3.46
CA THR A 81 19.38 -28.53 -4.40
C THR A 81 18.75 -29.86 -4.75
N LEU A 82 18.08 -30.52 -3.80
CA LEU A 82 17.35 -31.78 -4.02
C LEU A 82 16.14 -31.60 -4.94
N ILE A 83 15.34 -30.55 -4.73
CA ILE A 83 14.20 -30.23 -5.62
C ILE A 83 14.71 -29.88 -7.03
N ARG A 84 15.84 -29.18 -7.13
CA ARG A 84 16.43 -28.78 -8.42
C ARG A 84 17.04 -29.96 -9.18
N SER A 85 17.66 -30.92 -8.49
CA SER A 85 18.17 -32.14 -9.12
C SER A 85 17.04 -33.08 -9.57
N GLN A 86 15.94 -33.14 -8.81
CA GLN A 86 14.71 -33.84 -9.20
C GLN A 86 14.00 -33.18 -10.40
N ALA A 87 14.01 -31.84 -10.47
CA ALA A 87 13.48 -31.10 -11.62
C ALA A 87 14.30 -31.32 -12.90
N HIS A 88 15.62 -31.49 -12.79
CA HIS A 88 16.49 -31.77 -13.95
C HIS A 88 16.42 -33.23 -14.42
N THR A 89 16.13 -34.19 -13.54
CA THR A 89 15.93 -35.61 -13.93
C THR A 89 14.54 -35.87 -14.53
N ALA A 90 13.54 -35.05 -14.23
CA ALA A 90 12.18 -35.15 -14.78
C ALA A 90 12.01 -34.52 -16.19
N SER A 91 13.08 -33.96 -16.79
CA SER A 91 12.99 -33.28 -18.09
C SER A 91 13.00 -34.23 -19.31
N GLY A 92 13.00 -35.56 -19.10
CA GLY A 92 13.05 -36.57 -20.17
C GLY A 92 11.78 -37.41 -20.38
N LEU A 93 10.77 -37.32 -19.52
CA LEU A 93 9.51 -38.05 -19.65
C LEU A 93 8.36 -37.12 -19.29
N ALA A 94 7.41 -36.95 -20.20
CA ALA A 94 6.22 -36.12 -20.01
C ALA A 94 5.46 -36.57 -18.73
N ALA A 95 5.58 -35.78 -17.66
CA ALA A 95 4.84 -36.01 -16.44
C ALA A 95 3.35 -35.69 -16.68
N PRO A 96 2.42 -36.56 -16.28
CA PRO A 96 0.99 -36.24 -16.34
C PRO A 96 0.72 -35.02 -15.45
N ALA A 97 -0.17 -34.14 -15.94
CA ALA A 97 -0.53 -32.91 -15.25
C ALA A 97 -0.83 -33.18 -13.76
N PRO A 98 -0.24 -32.41 -12.82
CA PRO A 98 -0.53 -32.59 -11.41
C PRO A 98 -2.03 -32.38 -11.19
N ALA A 99 -2.68 -33.36 -10.57
CA ALA A 99 -4.09 -33.29 -10.23
C ALA A 99 -4.39 -31.96 -9.50
N PRO A 100 -5.52 -31.30 -9.78
CA PRO A 100 -5.87 -30.04 -9.16
C PRO A 100 -5.85 -30.23 -7.64
N VAL A 101 -4.92 -29.54 -6.98
CA VAL A 101 -4.89 -29.45 -5.51
C VAL A 101 -6.24 -28.86 -5.11
N PRO A 102 -7.05 -29.53 -4.28
CA PRO A 102 -8.30 -28.96 -3.80
C PRO A 102 -7.98 -27.63 -3.14
N ALA A 103 -8.63 -26.56 -3.61
CA ALA A 103 -8.45 -25.24 -3.07
C ALA A 103 -8.69 -25.30 -1.56
N VAL A 104 -7.66 -24.98 -0.76
CA VAL A 104 -7.85 -24.75 0.67
C VAL A 104 -8.84 -23.59 0.78
N PRO A 105 -10.04 -23.78 1.32
CA PRO A 105 -10.99 -22.68 1.47
C PRO A 105 -10.34 -21.64 2.38
N SER A 106 -10.08 -20.46 1.83
CA SER A 106 -9.65 -19.30 2.62
C SER A 106 -10.83 -18.89 3.50
N ASN A 107 -10.92 -19.44 4.70
CA ASN A 107 -11.98 -19.14 5.67
C ASN A 107 -11.88 -17.73 6.30
N SER A 108 -11.03 -16.85 5.78
CA SER A 108 -11.11 -15.42 6.06
C SER A 108 -12.13 -14.80 5.11
N PRO A 109 -13.34 -14.41 5.57
CA PRO A 109 -14.30 -13.72 4.71
C PRO A 109 -13.60 -12.49 4.12
N SER A 110 -13.73 -12.32 2.80
CA SER A 110 -13.30 -11.09 2.14
C SER A 110 -13.90 -9.89 2.88
N PRO A 111 -13.14 -8.81 3.09
CA PRO A 111 -13.65 -7.64 3.78
C PRO A 111 -14.93 -7.20 3.07
N ALA A 112 -16.04 -7.20 3.81
CA ALA A 112 -17.36 -6.89 3.25
C ALA A 112 -17.28 -5.55 2.49
N THR A 113 -17.77 -5.55 1.25
CA THR A 113 -17.88 -4.34 0.44
C THR A 113 -18.76 -3.31 1.14
N TRP A 114 -18.58 -2.04 0.83
CA TRP A 114 -19.20 -0.94 1.58
C TRP A 114 -20.73 -1.05 1.64
N ASP A 115 -21.35 -1.55 0.57
CA ASP A 115 -22.78 -1.81 0.42
C ASP A 115 -23.25 -2.94 1.36
N LEU A 116 -22.49 -4.02 1.49
CA LEU A 116 -22.79 -5.11 2.44
C LEU A 116 -22.67 -4.64 3.88
N GLN A 117 -21.77 -3.69 4.16
CA GLN A 117 -21.68 -3.05 5.48
C GLN A 117 -22.90 -2.15 5.76
N VAL A 118 -23.37 -1.39 4.76
CA VAL A 118 -24.61 -0.60 4.86
C VAL A 118 -25.78 -1.51 5.16
N ALA A 119 -25.98 -2.55 4.34
CA ALA A 119 -27.08 -3.48 4.46
C ALA A 119 -27.06 -4.22 5.79
N LYS A 120 -25.88 -4.64 6.27
CA LYS A 120 -25.72 -5.28 7.58
C LYS A 120 -26.03 -4.33 8.73
N GLY A 121 -25.56 -3.09 8.67
CA GLY A 121 -25.86 -2.05 9.68
C GLY A 121 -27.35 -1.74 9.76
N PHE A 122 -27.99 -1.57 8.59
CA PHE A 122 -29.42 -1.29 8.49
C PHE A 122 -30.28 -2.46 8.99
N ARG A 123 -29.98 -3.70 8.56
CA ARG A 123 -30.66 -4.90 9.06
C ARG A 123 -30.51 -5.09 10.57
N ALA A 124 -29.32 -4.84 11.11
CA ALA A 124 -29.07 -4.93 12.54
C ALA A 124 -29.86 -3.89 13.35
N ALA A 125 -30.10 -2.70 12.79
CA ALA A 125 -30.90 -1.66 13.42
C ALA A 125 -32.41 -1.96 13.38
N LEU A 126 -32.91 -2.46 12.24
CA LEU A 126 -34.29 -2.94 12.15
C LEU A 126 -34.55 -4.11 13.10
N ALA A 127 -33.59 -5.02 13.27
CA ALA A 127 -33.69 -6.14 14.21
C ALA A 127 -33.75 -5.69 15.68
N ARG A 128 -33.33 -4.47 16.01
CA ARG A 128 -33.47 -3.86 17.35
C ARG A 128 -34.80 -3.13 17.54
N GLY A 129 -35.70 -3.16 16.56
CA GLY A 129 -36.98 -2.44 16.59
C GLY A 129 -36.84 -0.93 16.37
N GLU A 130 -35.68 -0.45 15.91
CA GLU A 130 -35.50 0.96 15.55
C GLU A 130 -36.32 1.30 14.29
N SER A 131 -36.93 2.48 14.24
CA SER A 131 -37.58 2.94 13.01
C SER A 131 -36.54 3.09 11.89
N PRO A 132 -36.93 2.89 10.61
CA PRO A 132 -36.00 2.94 9.48
C PRO A 132 -35.18 4.24 9.41
N PHE A 133 -35.78 5.35 9.85
CA PHE A 133 -35.13 6.65 9.92
C PHE A 133 -34.04 6.69 11.01
N VAL A 134 -34.32 6.16 12.20
CA VAL A 134 -33.34 6.08 13.30
C VAL A 134 -32.19 5.13 12.94
N ALA A 135 -32.50 4.01 12.29
CA ALA A 135 -31.51 3.07 11.76
C ALA A 135 -30.55 3.72 10.73
N LEU A 136 -31.09 4.55 9.84
CA LEU A 136 -30.29 5.29 8.87
C LEU A 136 -29.41 6.35 9.56
N LEU A 137 -29.97 7.11 10.51
CA LEU A 137 -29.21 8.12 11.25
C LEU A 137 -28.11 7.51 12.11
N SER A 138 -28.36 6.37 12.78
CA SER A 138 -27.36 5.66 13.56
C SER A 138 -26.25 5.10 12.67
N TYR A 139 -26.60 4.55 11.50
CA TYR A 139 -25.63 4.14 10.49
C TYR A 139 -24.79 5.32 9.99
N MET A 140 -25.41 6.45 9.61
CA MET A 140 -24.69 7.65 9.17
C MET A 140 -23.77 8.20 10.28
N ALA A 141 -24.25 8.31 11.51
CA ALA A 141 -23.46 8.73 12.66
C ALA A 141 -22.26 7.80 12.90
N SER A 142 -22.45 6.48 12.72
CA SER A 142 -21.35 5.51 12.83
C SER A 142 -20.27 5.72 11.76
N LYS A 143 -20.65 6.10 10.53
CA LYS A 143 -19.72 6.35 9.42
C LYS A 143 -19.07 7.74 9.46
N LEU A 144 -19.73 8.72 10.08
CA LEU A 144 -19.15 10.02 10.41
C LEU A 144 -18.10 9.91 11.52
N SER A 145 -18.11 8.83 12.29
CA SER A 145 -17.11 8.56 13.31
C SER A 145 -15.84 7.95 12.71
N ASN A 146 -14.70 8.63 12.89
CA ASN A 146 -13.37 8.08 12.56
C ASN A 146 -12.79 7.16 13.66
N LYS A 147 -13.65 6.63 14.55
CA LYS A 147 -13.24 5.68 15.60
C LYS A 147 -12.53 4.47 14.98
N GLY A 148 -11.34 4.14 15.48
CA GLY A 148 -10.55 2.99 15.04
C GLY A 148 -9.63 3.22 13.84
N LYS A 149 -9.60 4.41 13.21
CA LYS A 149 -8.57 4.74 12.21
C LYS A 149 -7.29 5.20 12.90
N ALA A 150 -6.16 4.55 12.59
CA ALA A 150 -4.85 5.02 13.01
C ALA A 150 -4.64 6.46 12.52
N ARG A 151 -4.31 7.37 13.45
CA ARG A 151 -3.94 8.74 13.10
C ARG A 151 -2.61 8.71 12.34
N ALA A 152 -2.50 9.54 11.30
CA ALA A 152 -1.23 9.72 10.61
C ALA A 152 -0.19 10.33 11.57
N SER A 153 1.08 9.92 11.44
CA SER A 153 2.17 10.55 12.18
C SER A 153 2.26 12.04 11.81
N VAL A 154 2.71 12.88 12.76
CA VAL A 154 2.96 14.30 12.50
C VAL A 154 3.98 14.47 11.36
N SER A 155 4.99 13.61 11.30
CA SER A 155 5.96 13.60 10.20
C SER A 155 5.30 13.29 8.85
N ASP A 156 4.38 12.32 8.81
CA ASP A 156 3.65 12.01 7.57
C ASP A 156 2.76 13.16 7.13
N LEU A 157 2.13 13.86 8.09
CA LEU A 157 1.29 15.03 7.81
C LEU A 157 2.12 16.18 7.24
N LEU A 158 3.26 16.51 7.87
CA LEU A 158 4.16 17.57 7.41
C LEU A 158 4.70 17.29 6.01
N TRP A 159 5.16 16.06 5.74
CA TRP A 159 5.64 15.72 4.41
C TRP A 159 4.55 15.69 3.35
N SER A 160 3.34 15.28 3.71
CA SER A 160 2.20 15.32 2.78
C SER A 160 1.79 16.77 2.47
N PHE A 161 1.84 17.66 3.47
CA PHE A 161 1.63 19.09 3.30
C PHE A 161 2.68 19.71 2.38
N VAL A 162 3.97 19.47 2.66
CA VAL A 162 5.08 19.99 1.84
C VAL A 162 4.96 19.48 0.40
N GLY A 163 4.68 18.19 0.21
CA GLY A 163 4.52 17.61 -1.13
C GLY A 163 3.37 18.24 -1.91
N MET A 164 2.19 18.38 -1.29
CA MET A 164 1.04 19.03 -1.92
C MET A 164 1.34 20.50 -2.25
N PHE A 165 1.91 21.25 -1.29
CA PHE A 165 2.24 22.66 -1.46
C PHE A 165 3.23 22.85 -2.61
N LEU A 166 4.32 22.08 -2.63
CA LEU A 166 5.32 22.14 -3.70
C LEU A 166 4.74 21.75 -5.07
N ALA A 167 3.89 20.71 -5.12
CA ALA A 167 3.29 20.27 -6.38
C ALA A 167 2.37 21.32 -6.99
N VAL A 168 1.44 21.86 -6.19
CA VAL A 168 0.49 22.88 -6.65
C VAL A 168 1.21 24.19 -6.95
N THR A 169 2.21 24.57 -6.16
CA THR A 169 3.03 25.76 -6.44
C THR A 169 3.81 25.58 -7.74
N ALA A 170 4.45 24.42 -7.97
CA ALA A 170 5.17 24.14 -9.20
C ALA A 170 4.24 24.16 -10.42
N LEU A 171 3.05 23.57 -10.32
CA LEU A 171 2.01 23.65 -11.37
C LEU A 171 1.58 25.10 -11.62
N GLY A 172 1.38 25.89 -10.57
CA GLY A 172 1.01 27.30 -10.66
C GLY A 172 2.10 28.14 -11.34
N VAL A 173 3.36 28.00 -10.91
CA VAL A 173 4.51 28.67 -11.52
C VAL A 173 4.68 28.25 -12.97
N MET A 174 4.56 26.95 -13.27
CA MET A 174 4.60 26.43 -14.64
C MET A 174 3.47 27.04 -15.48
N ASN A 175 2.25 27.12 -14.96
CA ASN A 175 1.10 27.73 -15.64
C ASN A 175 1.32 29.22 -15.98
N LEU A 176 2.08 29.95 -15.17
CA LEU A 176 2.42 31.36 -15.46
C LEU A 176 3.48 31.49 -16.57
N HIS A 177 4.48 30.61 -16.59
CA HIS A 177 5.61 30.71 -17.53
C HIS A 177 5.37 29.98 -18.85
N VAL A 178 4.51 28.96 -18.87
CA VAL A 178 4.31 28.12 -20.05
C VAL A 178 3.74 28.88 -21.24
N ARG A 179 3.10 30.04 -21.02
CA ARG A 179 2.58 30.92 -22.08
C ARG A 179 3.66 31.49 -23.00
N SER A 180 4.92 31.55 -22.55
CA SER A 180 6.05 32.00 -23.36
C SER A 180 6.83 30.84 -24.02
N TRP A 181 6.42 29.59 -23.81
CA TRP A 181 7.12 28.45 -24.41
C TRP A 181 6.80 28.31 -25.90
N PRO A 182 7.79 27.99 -26.74
CA PRO A 182 7.62 28.00 -28.19
C PRO A 182 6.68 26.91 -28.73
N VAL A 183 6.58 25.76 -28.04
CA VAL A 183 5.82 24.60 -28.54
C VAL A 183 4.37 24.59 -28.04
N VAL A 184 4.15 24.88 -26.76
CA VAL A 184 2.84 24.74 -26.12
C VAL A 184 2.23 26.08 -25.71
N GLY A 185 2.98 27.18 -25.81
CA GLY A 185 2.57 28.50 -25.29
C GLY A 185 1.29 29.03 -25.93
N GLU A 186 1.12 28.81 -27.24
CA GLU A 186 -0.11 29.19 -27.95
C GLU A 186 -1.35 28.55 -27.34
N TRP A 187 -1.30 27.27 -26.98
CA TRP A 187 -2.42 26.57 -26.37
C TRP A 187 -2.82 27.18 -25.01
N HIS A 188 -1.83 27.61 -24.21
CA HIS A 188 -2.08 28.28 -22.93
C HIS A 188 -2.59 29.71 -23.06
N GLN A 189 -2.16 30.42 -24.11
CA GLN A 189 -2.72 31.73 -24.45
C GLN A 189 -4.20 31.61 -24.86
N GLN A 190 -4.57 30.49 -25.50
CA GLN A 190 -5.95 30.16 -25.87
C GLN A 190 -6.80 29.61 -24.70
N GLY A 191 -6.30 29.65 -23.47
CA GLY A 191 -7.05 29.30 -22.27
C GLY A 191 -6.88 27.84 -21.79
N LEU A 192 -5.93 27.08 -22.34
CA LEU A 192 -5.52 25.82 -21.72
C LEU A 192 -4.86 26.13 -20.37
N GLY A 193 -5.41 25.64 -19.28
CA GLY A 193 -4.81 25.77 -17.94
C GLY A 193 -4.09 24.48 -17.56
N LEU A 194 -3.08 24.57 -16.70
CA LEU A 194 -2.38 23.43 -16.10
C LEU A 194 -2.90 23.04 -14.71
N LEU A 195 -3.71 23.90 -14.06
CA LEU A 195 -4.33 23.61 -12.77
C LEU A 195 -5.65 22.83 -12.96
N LEU A 196 -5.53 21.60 -13.47
CA LEU A 196 -6.69 20.73 -13.66
C LEU A 196 -7.12 20.09 -12.33
N GLY A 197 -8.44 19.94 -12.13
CA GLY A 197 -8.98 19.21 -10.97
C GLY A 197 -8.50 17.76 -10.89
N SER A 198 -8.19 17.16 -12.04
CA SER A 198 -7.53 15.84 -12.11
C SER A 198 -6.17 15.85 -11.39
N PHE A 199 -5.32 16.83 -11.66
CA PHE A 199 -4.00 16.91 -11.02
C PHE A 199 -4.11 17.23 -9.53
N GLY A 200 -5.09 18.03 -9.11
CA GLY A 200 -5.39 18.23 -7.69
C GLY A 200 -5.71 16.91 -6.98
N THR A 201 -6.61 16.11 -7.57
CA THR A 201 -6.98 14.78 -7.04
C THR A 201 -5.79 13.82 -7.04
N LEU A 202 -4.97 13.85 -8.09
CA LEU A 202 -3.76 13.07 -8.18
C LEU A 202 -2.75 13.42 -7.07
N CYS A 203 -2.53 14.71 -6.80
CA CYS A 203 -1.68 15.16 -5.69
C CYS A 203 -2.19 14.65 -4.34
N VAL A 204 -3.51 14.68 -4.10
CA VAL A 204 -4.10 14.13 -2.87
C VAL A 204 -3.77 12.66 -2.71
N LEU A 205 -3.86 11.88 -3.78
CA LEU A 205 -3.55 10.45 -3.75
C LEU A 205 -2.05 10.19 -3.55
N ILE A 206 -1.18 10.83 -4.35
CA ILE A 206 0.27 10.64 -4.29
C ILE A 206 0.84 10.98 -2.90
N PHE A 207 0.45 12.13 -2.32
CA PHE A 207 1.03 12.59 -1.06
C PHE A 207 0.28 12.05 0.16
N GLY A 208 -1.05 11.95 0.07
CA GLY A 208 -1.89 11.54 1.20
C GLY A 208 -1.96 10.03 1.40
N ARG A 209 -1.99 9.24 0.32
CA ARG A 209 -2.14 7.78 0.35
C ARG A 209 -1.28 7.11 -0.73
N PRO A 210 0.05 7.18 -0.64
CA PRO A 210 0.94 6.57 -1.63
C PRO A 210 0.81 5.04 -1.73
N GLU A 211 0.21 4.39 -0.73
CA GLU A 211 -0.07 2.95 -0.73
C GLU A 211 -1.33 2.57 -1.52
N ALA A 212 -2.14 3.55 -1.95
CA ALA A 212 -3.35 3.29 -2.70
C ALA A 212 -3.02 2.66 -4.06
N GLU A 213 -3.80 1.65 -4.46
CA GLU A 213 -3.60 0.96 -5.74
C GLU A 213 -3.72 1.91 -6.93
N ALA A 214 -4.58 2.92 -6.81
CA ALA A 214 -4.77 3.98 -7.80
C ALA A 214 -3.50 4.81 -8.09
N VAL A 215 -2.49 4.78 -7.22
CA VAL A 215 -1.22 5.53 -7.37
C VAL A 215 -0.13 4.68 -8.03
N ARG A 216 -0.38 3.38 -8.26
CA ARG A 216 0.55 2.54 -9.02
C ARG A 216 0.81 3.16 -10.39
N VAL A 217 2.05 3.11 -10.85
CA VAL A 217 2.49 3.73 -12.11
C VAL A 217 1.66 3.22 -13.29
N TRP A 218 1.32 1.92 -13.32
CA TRP A 218 0.43 1.36 -14.33
C TRP A 218 -0.93 2.04 -14.36
N ASN A 219 -1.61 2.14 -13.21
CA ASN A 219 -2.92 2.76 -13.09
C ASN A 219 -2.87 4.23 -13.48
N LEU A 220 -1.82 4.94 -13.08
CA LEU A 220 -1.62 6.33 -13.42
C LEU A 220 -1.46 6.55 -14.93
N LEU A 221 -0.57 5.81 -15.59
CA LEU A 221 -0.34 5.94 -17.03
C LEU A 221 -1.53 5.48 -17.86
N MET A 222 -1.97 4.23 -17.66
CA MET A 222 -3.10 3.68 -18.40
C MET A 222 -4.39 4.43 -18.10
N GLY A 223 -4.58 4.87 -16.86
CA GLY A 223 -5.72 5.68 -16.47
C GLY A 223 -5.83 6.99 -17.25
N HIS A 224 -4.71 7.72 -17.40
CA HIS A 224 -4.69 8.95 -18.20
C HIS A 224 -4.93 8.67 -19.69
N VAL A 225 -4.30 7.63 -20.25
CA VAL A 225 -4.49 7.23 -21.66
C VAL A 225 -5.94 6.82 -21.92
N ILE A 226 -6.51 5.91 -21.13
CA ILE A 226 -7.88 5.42 -21.31
C ILE A 226 -8.88 6.56 -21.14
N ALA A 227 -8.71 7.41 -20.12
CA ALA A 227 -9.58 8.56 -19.90
C ALA A 227 -9.58 9.53 -21.10
N THR A 228 -8.40 9.92 -21.55
CA THR A 228 -8.28 10.86 -22.67
C THR A 228 -8.69 10.24 -24.00
N ALA A 229 -8.32 8.99 -24.29
CA ALA A 229 -8.70 8.30 -25.51
C ALA A 229 -10.22 8.11 -25.63
N THR A 230 -10.87 7.69 -24.55
CA THR A 230 -12.34 7.49 -24.55
C THR A 230 -13.06 8.81 -24.77
N VAL A 231 -12.76 9.86 -24.00
CA VAL A 231 -13.46 11.15 -24.17
C VAL A 231 -13.21 11.79 -25.53
N LEU A 232 -11.98 11.77 -26.05
CA LEU A 232 -11.67 12.34 -27.35
C LEU A 232 -12.35 11.58 -28.48
N THR A 233 -12.41 10.24 -28.40
CA THR A 233 -13.17 9.43 -29.37
C THR A 233 -14.64 9.82 -29.37
N LEU A 234 -15.27 9.92 -28.20
CA LEU A 234 -16.69 10.26 -28.10
C LEU A 234 -16.98 11.72 -28.47
N LEU A 235 -16.03 12.64 -28.24
CA LEU A 235 -16.15 14.02 -28.72
C LEU A 235 -16.14 14.10 -30.25
N HIS A 236 -15.34 13.29 -30.95
CA HIS A 236 -15.37 13.25 -32.41
C HIS A 236 -16.65 12.66 -32.98
N VAL A 237 -17.18 11.61 -32.33
CA VAL A 237 -18.35 10.89 -32.84
C VAL A 237 -19.65 11.64 -32.53
N LEU A 238 -19.76 12.22 -31.33
CA LEU A 238 -21.02 12.78 -30.81
C LEU A 238 -20.97 14.29 -30.54
N GLY A 239 -19.80 14.92 -30.66
CA GLY A 239 -19.60 16.31 -30.25
C GLY A 239 -19.68 16.51 -28.72
N PRO A 240 -19.49 17.75 -28.25
CA PRO A 240 -19.66 18.11 -26.85
C PRO A 240 -21.15 18.08 -26.47
N SER A 241 -21.55 17.04 -25.74
CA SER A 241 -22.94 16.84 -25.31
C SER A 241 -23.02 16.08 -23.99
N ILE A 242 -24.20 16.11 -23.34
CA ILE A 242 -24.48 15.31 -22.14
C ILE A 242 -24.27 13.82 -22.42
N LEU A 243 -24.65 13.37 -23.62
CA LEU A 243 -24.49 11.98 -24.04
C LEU A 243 -23.01 11.61 -24.18
N SER A 244 -22.21 12.46 -24.82
CA SER A 244 -20.76 12.25 -24.94
C SER A 244 -20.10 12.16 -23.58
N ARG A 245 -20.45 13.06 -22.65
CA ARG A 245 -19.96 13.04 -21.26
C ARG A 245 -20.29 11.74 -20.54
N ALA A 246 -21.57 11.34 -20.56
CA ALA A 246 -22.03 10.14 -19.86
C ALA A 246 -21.42 8.87 -20.44
N LEU A 247 -21.39 8.77 -21.78
CA LEU A 247 -20.86 7.60 -22.48
C LEU A 247 -19.34 7.49 -22.34
N ALA A 248 -18.62 8.62 -22.42
CA ALA A 248 -17.17 8.64 -22.18
C ALA A 248 -16.83 8.17 -20.76
N MET A 249 -17.56 8.65 -19.73
CA MET A 249 -17.35 8.20 -18.34
C MET A 249 -17.62 6.70 -18.16
N ALA A 250 -18.70 6.18 -18.77
CA ALA A 250 -19.07 4.77 -18.72
C ALA A 250 -18.04 3.88 -19.43
N CYS A 251 -17.65 4.25 -20.66
CA CYS A 251 -16.62 3.54 -21.42
C CYS A 251 -15.25 3.59 -20.72
N MET A 252 -14.89 4.74 -20.15
CA MET A 252 -13.66 4.90 -19.37
C MET A 252 -13.61 3.91 -18.20
N ILE A 253 -14.63 3.89 -17.33
CA ILE A 253 -14.58 3.00 -16.15
C ILE A 253 -14.60 1.53 -16.55
N ALA A 254 -15.39 1.15 -17.55
CA ALA A 254 -15.41 -0.22 -18.08
C ALA A 254 -14.03 -0.63 -18.62
N SER A 255 -13.37 0.26 -19.36
CA SER A 255 -12.05 0.01 -19.94
C SER A 255 -10.97 -0.07 -18.86
N MET A 256 -11.00 0.82 -17.87
CA MET A 256 -10.08 0.78 -16.73
C MET A 256 -10.25 -0.48 -15.86
N MET A 257 -11.48 -0.98 -15.72
CA MET A 257 -11.75 -2.26 -15.04
C MET A 257 -11.21 -3.43 -15.86
N PHE A 258 -11.34 -3.38 -17.19
CA PHE A 258 -10.80 -4.41 -18.07
C PHE A 258 -9.26 -4.49 -18.03
N THR A 259 -8.58 -3.36 -17.86
CA THR A 259 -7.11 -3.28 -17.81
C THR A 259 -6.52 -3.26 -16.40
N ASP A 260 -7.34 -3.49 -15.37
CA ASP A 260 -6.98 -3.38 -13.94
C ASP A 260 -6.27 -2.07 -13.59
N SER A 261 -6.65 -0.97 -14.24
CA SER A 261 -5.97 0.31 -14.18
C SER A 261 -6.86 1.44 -13.66
N VAL A 262 -7.78 1.13 -12.74
CA VAL A 262 -8.69 2.11 -12.16
C VAL A 262 -7.90 3.25 -11.53
N HIS A 263 -8.11 4.46 -12.07
CA HIS A 263 -7.44 5.68 -11.67
C HIS A 263 -8.45 6.83 -11.61
N PRO A 264 -9.01 7.13 -10.43
CA PRO A 264 -10.06 8.13 -10.27
C PRO A 264 -9.77 9.53 -10.85
N PRO A 265 -8.52 10.06 -10.82
CA PRO A 265 -8.21 11.32 -11.50
C PRO A 265 -8.55 11.34 -13.00
N GLY A 266 -8.55 10.17 -13.66
CA GLY A 266 -8.99 10.04 -15.05
C GLY A 266 -10.43 10.51 -15.29
N GLY A 267 -11.34 10.28 -14.32
CA GLY A 267 -12.72 10.76 -14.44
C GLY A 267 -12.81 12.28 -14.52
N ALA A 268 -11.97 13.01 -13.78
CA ALA A 268 -11.91 14.46 -13.89
C ALA A 268 -11.38 14.91 -15.27
N LEU A 269 -10.43 14.19 -15.87
CA LEU A 269 -9.96 14.50 -17.24
C LEU A 269 -11.07 14.38 -18.28
N VAL A 270 -11.90 13.33 -18.18
CA VAL A 270 -13.05 13.13 -19.09
C VAL A 270 -14.00 14.31 -19.00
N LEU A 271 -14.44 14.67 -17.80
CA LEU A 271 -15.38 15.78 -17.62
C LEU A 271 -14.79 17.11 -18.11
N MET A 272 -13.53 17.38 -17.77
CA MET A 272 -12.85 18.60 -18.20
C MET A 272 -12.67 18.69 -19.71
N ALA A 273 -12.41 17.58 -20.40
CA ALA A 273 -12.27 17.58 -21.85
C ALA A 273 -13.59 17.89 -22.57
N VAL A 274 -14.72 17.41 -22.04
CA VAL A 274 -16.05 17.75 -22.60
C VAL A 274 -16.43 19.20 -22.33
N ASP A 275 -16.03 19.77 -21.20
CA ASP A 275 -16.48 21.12 -20.80
C ASP A 275 -15.56 22.25 -21.29
N SER A 276 -14.28 21.95 -21.54
CA SER A 276 -13.29 22.95 -21.95
C SER A 276 -13.10 23.01 -23.46
N THR A 277 -13.49 24.14 -24.05
CA THR A 277 -13.23 24.39 -25.48
C THR A 277 -11.73 24.46 -25.80
N ALA A 278 -10.89 24.88 -24.85
CA ALA A 278 -9.43 24.88 -25.04
C ALA A 278 -8.87 23.47 -25.15
N ILE A 279 -9.39 22.51 -24.36
CA ILE A 279 -9.01 21.10 -24.47
C ILE A 279 -9.51 20.51 -25.79
N GLN A 280 -10.74 20.84 -26.20
CA GLN A 280 -11.28 20.36 -27.48
C GLN A 280 -10.48 20.85 -28.70
N ARG A 281 -9.91 22.07 -28.64
CA ARG A 281 -9.10 22.63 -29.73
C ARG A 281 -7.75 21.93 -29.93
N ILE A 282 -7.10 21.51 -28.86
CA ILE A 282 -5.82 20.77 -28.94
C ILE A 282 -6.03 19.30 -29.28
N ASP A 283 -7.26 18.82 -29.12
CA ASP A 283 -7.69 17.50 -29.57
C ASP A 283 -6.83 16.36 -28.99
N TRP A 284 -6.34 15.42 -29.81
CA TRP A 284 -5.50 14.29 -29.41
C TRP A 284 -4.21 14.70 -28.69
N TRP A 285 -3.75 15.95 -28.86
CA TRP A 285 -2.63 16.45 -28.06
C TRP A 285 -2.94 16.47 -26.58
N PHE A 286 -4.19 16.63 -26.17
CA PHE A 286 -4.58 16.61 -24.75
C PHE A 286 -4.09 15.36 -24.01
N MET A 287 -4.07 14.21 -24.69
CA MET A 287 -3.56 12.94 -24.15
C MET A 287 -2.07 13.03 -23.78
N LEU A 288 -1.25 13.59 -24.68
CA LEU A 288 0.17 13.75 -24.46
C LEU A 288 0.45 14.93 -23.52
N TYR A 289 -0.15 16.07 -23.80
CA TYR A 289 0.03 17.33 -23.10
C TYR A 289 -1.31 18.05 -22.88
N PRO A 290 -1.68 18.41 -21.64
CA PRO A 290 -0.87 18.32 -20.43
C PRO A 290 -0.98 16.97 -19.71
N SER A 291 -1.93 16.10 -20.07
CA SER A 291 -2.33 14.91 -19.30
C SER A 291 -1.15 14.02 -18.88
N LEU A 292 -0.42 13.42 -19.83
CA LEU A 292 0.70 12.55 -19.54
C LEU A 292 1.98 13.31 -19.21
N ALA A 293 2.30 14.36 -19.97
CA ALA A 293 3.55 15.10 -19.84
C ALA A 293 3.72 15.70 -18.45
N VAL A 294 2.70 16.38 -17.92
CA VAL A 294 2.77 16.97 -16.57
C VAL A 294 2.84 15.88 -15.50
N THR A 295 2.09 14.81 -15.67
CA THR A 295 2.07 13.69 -14.73
C THR A 295 3.44 13.01 -14.65
N ILE A 296 4.07 12.72 -15.79
CA ILE A 296 5.35 12.00 -15.87
C ILE A 296 6.52 12.92 -15.53
N ALA A 297 6.53 14.15 -16.03
CA ALA A 297 7.68 15.05 -15.89
C ALA A 297 7.72 15.78 -14.54
N LEU A 298 6.56 16.01 -13.91
CA LEU A 298 6.48 16.80 -12.67
C LEU A 298 5.92 16.00 -11.49
N LEU A 299 4.69 15.49 -11.60
CA LEU A 299 3.98 14.95 -10.42
C LEU A 299 4.56 13.62 -9.94
N LEU A 300 4.91 12.73 -10.86
CA LEU A 300 5.48 11.43 -10.52
C LEU A 300 6.88 11.56 -9.87
N PRO A 301 7.85 12.33 -10.42
CA PRO A 301 9.14 12.56 -9.78
C PRO A 301 9.02 13.22 -8.40
N LEU A 302 8.15 14.22 -8.28
CA LEU A 302 7.92 14.90 -7.01
C LEU A 302 7.28 13.94 -5.98
N GLY A 303 6.34 13.11 -6.41
CA GLY A 303 5.76 12.04 -5.61
C GLY A 303 6.81 11.05 -5.10
N VAL A 304 7.71 10.61 -5.98
CA VAL A 304 8.83 9.73 -5.62
C VAL A 304 9.76 10.41 -4.60
N ALA A 305 10.11 11.67 -4.82
CA ALA A 305 10.98 12.43 -3.92
C ALA A 305 10.37 12.59 -2.52
N ILE A 306 9.12 13.02 -2.42
CA ILE A 306 8.43 13.18 -1.14
C ILE A 306 8.21 11.83 -0.46
N ASN A 307 7.85 10.78 -1.19
CA ASN A 307 7.68 9.46 -0.60
C ASN A 307 9.02 8.83 -0.16
N TRP A 308 10.13 9.16 -0.83
CA TRP A 308 11.47 8.83 -0.34
C TRP A 308 11.77 9.55 0.98
N LEU A 309 11.42 10.84 1.06
CA LEU A 309 11.65 11.66 2.25
C LEU A 309 10.79 11.21 3.45
N LYS A 310 9.52 10.85 3.23
CA LYS A 310 8.64 10.24 4.25
C LYS A 310 9.21 8.95 4.85
N ARG A 311 9.98 8.19 4.07
CA ARG A 311 10.60 6.94 4.53
C ARG A 311 11.89 7.16 5.28
N ASN A 312 12.67 8.17 4.90
CA ASN A 312 14.05 8.34 5.37
C ASN A 312 14.22 9.44 6.42
N ALA A 313 13.31 10.42 6.47
CA ALA A 313 13.35 11.55 7.39
C ALA A 313 12.08 11.57 8.26
N ARG A 314 11.98 10.59 9.17
CA ARG A 314 10.88 10.54 10.15
C ARG A 314 11.22 11.36 11.37
N PHE A 315 10.27 12.17 11.82
CA PHE A 315 10.39 12.96 13.05
C PHE A 315 9.25 12.62 13.98
N ASP A 316 9.57 12.05 15.13
CA ASP A 316 8.60 11.87 16.20
C ASP A 316 8.68 13.11 17.10
N PHE A 317 7.66 13.95 17.04
CA PHE A 317 7.48 14.96 18.08
C PHE A 317 7.00 14.24 19.34
N PRO A 318 7.56 14.55 20.52
CA PRO A 318 7.02 14.02 21.77
C PRO A 318 5.60 14.58 21.94
N THR A 319 4.60 13.80 21.53
CA THR A 319 3.23 14.04 21.96
C THR A 319 3.21 13.82 23.47
N SER A 320 2.77 14.83 24.21
CA SER A 320 2.64 14.87 25.67
C SER A 320 1.64 13.86 26.26
N SER A 321 1.44 12.72 25.61
CA SER A 321 0.65 11.59 26.08
C SER A 321 1.52 10.46 26.61
N SER A 322 2.69 10.78 27.18
CA SER A 322 3.44 9.87 28.05
C SER A 322 3.31 10.33 29.51
N THR A 323 2.07 10.43 29.97
CA THR A 323 1.73 10.41 31.39
C THR A 323 0.52 9.49 31.55
N ALA A 324 0.74 8.20 31.25
CA ALA A 324 -0.18 7.15 31.65
C ALA A 324 0.60 6.24 32.61
N SER A 325 0.50 6.60 33.89
CA SER A 325 0.62 5.78 35.09
C SER A 325 1.59 4.58 35.04
N HIS A 326 2.79 4.78 35.56
CA HIS A 326 3.43 3.74 36.37
C HIS A 326 2.50 3.50 37.58
N VAL A 327 1.59 2.54 37.48
CA VAL A 327 1.01 1.92 38.68
C VAL A 327 2.15 1.05 39.23
N PRO A 328 2.65 1.26 40.46
CA PRO A 328 3.59 0.33 41.06
C PRO A 328 2.89 -1.01 41.16
N VAL A 329 3.49 -2.05 40.59
CA VAL A 329 3.10 -3.43 40.87
C VAL A 329 3.39 -3.63 42.36
N VAL A 330 2.32 -3.68 43.17
CA VAL A 330 2.41 -4.17 44.54
C VAL A 330 2.70 -5.67 44.42
N GLU A 331 3.93 -6.07 44.72
CA GLU A 331 4.26 -7.48 44.93
C GLU A 331 3.34 -8.06 46.02
N PRO A 332 2.67 -9.20 45.79
CA PRO A 332 1.98 -9.90 46.86
C PRO A 332 3.04 -10.40 47.87
N SER A 333 2.80 -10.12 49.16
CA SER A 333 3.69 -10.57 50.24
C SER A 333 3.85 -12.10 50.22
N PRO A 334 5.03 -12.65 50.52
CA PRO A 334 5.20 -14.09 50.63
C PRO A 334 4.26 -14.68 51.69
N SER A 335 3.55 -15.74 51.30
CA SER A 335 2.71 -16.54 52.21
C SER A 335 3.55 -17.08 53.38
N PRO A 336 3.02 -17.09 54.62
CA PRO A 336 3.74 -17.65 55.75
C PRO A 336 3.99 -19.14 55.52
N SER A 337 5.25 -19.53 55.69
CA SER A 337 5.76 -20.89 55.71
C SER A 337 4.89 -21.79 56.60
N SER A 338 4.42 -22.91 56.03
CA SER A 338 3.77 -23.97 56.79
C SER A 338 4.72 -24.52 57.84
N GLU A 339 4.46 -24.19 59.10
CA GLU A 339 5.09 -24.79 60.27
C GLU A 339 4.96 -26.31 60.26
N LEU A 340 6.02 -26.93 60.78
CA LEU A 340 6.20 -28.34 61.10
C LEU A 340 4.94 -28.98 61.71
N ARG A 341 4.49 -30.11 61.15
CA ARG A 341 3.79 -31.12 61.95
C ARG A 341 4.81 -32.10 62.55
N PRO A 342 4.83 -32.32 63.87
CA PRO A 342 5.61 -33.40 64.48
C PRO A 342 4.99 -34.75 64.12
N LYS A 343 5.83 -35.74 63.78
CA LYS A 343 5.46 -37.15 63.87
C LYS A 343 5.39 -37.53 65.36
N LEU A 344 4.25 -38.02 65.81
CA LEU A 344 4.12 -38.69 67.10
C LEU A 344 3.49 -40.07 66.89
N ALA A 345 4.16 -41.05 67.48
CA ALA A 345 3.84 -42.47 67.72
C ALA A 345 3.65 -43.36 66.48
#